data_AF-A0A842CNN8-F1
#
_entry.id   AF-A0A842CNN8-F1
#
_cell.length_a   1.000
_cell.length_b   1.000
_cell.length_c   1.000
_cell.angle_alpha   90.00
_cell.angle_beta   90.00
_cell.angle_gamma   90.00
#
_symmetry.space_group_name_H-M   'P 1'
#
loop_
_entity.id
_entity.type
_entity.pdbx_description
1 polymer ?
#
loop_
_entity_poly.entity_id
_entity_poly.type
_entity_poly.pdbx_seq_one_letter_code
_entity_poly.pdbx_strand_id
1 'polypeptide(L)'
;MTSGFFDTLLQIVALFAAFFLIVLLLLVYIRHFLTRDEIPLERLRRYQLWYQRFQLDGEVTAFIVVISATLLVCIAALQIVAIPFQFILFMFWSTWLFHLFSLWKKTRVAQKFKKEMTQLLGLLLITGLYFIGYFAMKTMHFILTQIVDSPWPIQFGIRSYLVICSLLVAGGAVFIWQRIYVKLLK
;
A
#
# COMPACT_ATOMS: atom_id res chain seq x y z
N MET A 1 -5.38 -29.65 14.00
CA MET A 1 -4.60 -28.38 13.98
C MET A 1 -4.60 -27.67 12.60
N THR A 2 -5.00 -28.34 11.52
CA THR A 2 -5.09 -27.76 10.17
C THR A 2 -6.31 -26.85 9.92
N SER A 3 -7.43 -27.05 10.63
CA SER A 3 -8.67 -26.28 10.41
C SER A 3 -8.53 -24.79 10.77
N GLY A 4 -7.94 -24.47 11.92
CA GLY A 4 -7.81 -23.07 12.39
C GLY A 4 -6.94 -22.18 11.48
N PHE A 5 -5.90 -22.75 10.84
CA PHE A 5 -5.09 -22.01 9.87
C PHE A 5 -5.89 -21.67 8.61
N PHE A 6 -6.62 -22.63 8.06
CA PHE A 6 -7.44 -22.42 6.87
C PHE A 6 -8.59 -21.47 7.13
N ASP A 7 -9.25 -21.56 8.30
CA ASP A 7 -10.33 -20.63 8.67
C ASP A 7 -9.82 -19.20 8.81
N THR A 8 -8.66 -19.01 9.44
CA THR A 8 -8.03 -17.69 9.58
C THR A 8 -7.58 -17.15 8.22
N LEU A 9 -7.00 -18.00 7.35
CA LEU A 9 -6.61 -17.63 6.00
C LEU A 9 -7.83 -17.22 5.16
N LEU A 10 -8.92 -17.99 5.24
CA LEU A 10 -10.17 -17.71 4.52
C LEU A 10 -10.80 -16.40 4.99
N GLN A 11 -10.77 -16.14 6.30
CA GLN A 11 -11.21 -14.85 6.86
C GLN A 11 -10.36 -13.69 6.35
N ILE A 12 -9.04 -13.83 6.31
CA ILE A 12 -8.15 -12.79 5.78
C ILE A 12 -8.45 -12.54 4.30
N VAL A 13 -8.58 -13.59 3.49
CA VAL A 13 -8.93 -13.48 2.06
C VAL A 13 -10.30 -12.84 1.88
N ALA A 14 -11.30 -13.22 2.68
CA ALA A 14 -12.62 -12.63 2.65
C ALA A 14 -12.61 -11.15 3.07
N LEU A 15 -11.81 -10.79 4.08
CA LEU A 15 -11.68 -9.40 4.54
C LEU A 15 -11.02 -8.53 3.47
N PHE A 16 -9.98 -9.03 2.82
CA PHE A 16 -9.35 -8.36 1.68
C PHE A 16 -10.31 -8.22 0.51
N ALA A 17 -11.01 -9.29 0.15
CA ALA A 17 -12.00 -9.24 -0.92
C ALA A 17 -13.08 -8.21 -0.63
N ALA A 18 -13.63 -8.20 0.60
CA ALA A 18 -14.62 -7.21 1.03
C ALA A 18 -14.06 -5.78 1.00
N PHE A 19 -12.84 -5.56 1.48
CA PHE A 19 -12.18 -4.26 1.44
C PHE A 19 -12.00 -3.75 0.01
N PHE A 20 -11.46 -4.59 -0.89
CA PHE A 20 -11.29 -4.23 -2.30
C PHE A 20 -12.64 -3.99 -2.98
N LEU A 21 -13.67 -4.77 -2.67
CA LEU A 21 -15.01 -4.62 -3.23
C LEU A 21 -15.66 -3.31 -2.76
N ILE A 22 -15.50 -2.93 -1.49
CA ILE A 22 -15.93 -1.63 -0.96
C ILE A 22 -15.22 -0.49 -1.68
N VAL A 23 -13.89 -0.54 -1.83
CA VAL A 23 -13.13 0.48 -2.56
C VAL A 23 -13.61 0.58 -4.01
N LEU A 24 -13.89 -0.55 -4.66
CA LEU A 24 -14.36 -0.61 -6.03
C LEU A 24 -15.78 0.00 -6.17
N LEU A 25 -16.69 -0.31 -5.24
CA LEU A 25 -18.00 0.31 -5.17
C LEU A 25 -17.92 1.82 -4.91
N LEU A 26 -17.00 2.26 -4.06
CA LEU A 26 -16.78 3.67 -3.76
C LEU A 26 -16.27 4.42 -5.01
N LEU A 27 -15.35 3.81 -5.76
CA LEU A 27 -14.87 4.35 -7.04
C LEU A 27 -15.97 4.37 -8.11
N VAL A 28 -16.81 3.33 -8.18
CA VAL A 28 -17.96 3.28 -9.09
C VAL A 28 -18.98 4.35 -8.72
N TYR A 29 -19.24 4.57 -7.43
CA TYR A 29 -20.14 5.61 -6.95
C TYR A 29 -19.60 7.01 -7.24
N ILE A 30 -18.31 7.26 -6.98
CA ILE A 30 -17.64 8.51 -7.34
C ILE A 30 -17.75 8.75 -8.86
N ARG A 31 -17.49 7.72 -9.67
CA ARG A 31 -17.62 7.81 -11.13
C ARG A 31 -19.06 8.12 -11.55
N HIS A 32 -20.04 7.41 -11.01
CA HIS A 32 -21.45 7.61 -11.30
C HIS A 32 -21.91 9.03 -10.93
N PHE A 33 -21.53 9.51 -9.75
CA PHE A 33 -21.80 10.86 -9.28
C PHE A 33 -21.18 11.92 -10.20
N LEU A 34 -19.91 11.75 -10.59
CA LEU A 34 -19.22 12.66 -11.51
C LEU A 34 -19.79 12.65 -12.94
N THR A 35 -20.50 11.60 -13.35
CA THR A 35 -21.16 11.49 -14.66
C THR A 35 -22.64 11.92 -14.68
N ARG A 36 -23.24 12.20 -13.52
CA ARG A 36 -24.69 12.46 -13.40
C ARG A 36 -25.11 13.91 -13.67
N ASP A 37 -24.17 14.85 -13.71
CA ASP A 37 -24.47 16.27 -13.92
C ASP A 37 -24.41 16.65 -15.41
N GLU A 38 -25.57 16.92 -16.01
CA GLU A 38 -25.76 17.32 -17.41
C GLU A 38 -25.43 18.81 -17.71
N ILE A 39 -24.46 19.45 -17.02
CA ILE A 39 -24.13 20.89 -17.21
C ILE A 39 -22.61 21.15 -17.29
N PRO A 40 -22.19 22.18 -18.06
CA PRO A 40 -21.66 22.07 -19.40
C PRO A 40 -20.22 21.51 -19.44
N LEU A 41 -19.86 20.96 -20.59
CA LEU A 41 -18.53 20.42 -20.94
C LEU A 41 -17.32 21.27 -20.50
N GLU A 42 -17.45 22.55 -20.18
CA GLU A 42 -16.34 23.40 -19.70
C GLU A 42 -15.83 23.07 -18.29
N ARG A 43 -16.70 22.65 -17.35
CA ARG A 43 -16.27 22.21 -16.01
C ARG A 43 -15.54 20.88 -16.12
N LEU A 44 -16.09 19.95 -16.91
CA LEU A 44 -15.47 18.68 -17.26
C LEU A 44 -14.17 18.87 -18.03
N ARG A 45 -14.06 19.89 -18.90
CA ARG A 45 -12.84 20.22 -19.65
C ARG A 45 -11.78 20.88 -18.77
N ARG A 46 -12.17 21.71 -17.80
CA ARG A 46 -11.26 22.19 -16.74
C ARG A 46 -10.81 21.06 -15.83
N TYR A 47 -11.72 20.16 -15.45
CA TYR A 47 -11.39 18.96 -14.71
C TYR A 47 -10.51 18.02 -15.53
N GLN A 48 -10.74 17.85 -16.83
CA GLN A 48 -9.92 17.05 -17.75
C GLN A 48 -8.56 17.69 -18.00
N LEU A 49 -8.46 19.02 -18.13
CA LEU A 49 -7.20 19.74 -18.26
C LEU A 49 -6.39 19.70 -16.96
N TRP A 50 -7.06 19.80 -15.81
CA TRP A 50 -6.45 19.60 -14.50
C TRP A 50 -6.04 18.14 -14.30
N TYR A 51 -6.91 17.19 -14.65
CA TYR A 51 -6.67 15.74 -14.64
C TYR A 51 -5.51 15.37 -15.56
N GLN A 52 -5.42 15.92 -16.77
CA GLN A 52 -4.29 15.69 -17.69
C GLN A 52 -2.99 16.32 -17.19
N ARG A 53 -3.04 17.46 -16.48
CA ARG A 53 -1.85 18.11 -15.92
C ARG A 53 -1.31 17.44 -14.66
N PHE A 54 -2.19 16.84 -13.85
CA PHE A 54 -1.84 16.23 -12.56
C PHE A 54 -1.98 14.71 -12.53
N GLN A 55 -2.35 14.06 -13.65
CA GLN A 55 -2.44 12.60 -13.72
C GLN A 55 -1.07 11.98 -13.47
N LEU A 56 -0.96 11.29 -12.35
CA LEU A 56 -0.05 10.17 -12.26
C LEU A 56 -0.51 9.11 -13.26
N ASP A 57 0.46 8.46 -13.90
CA ASP A 57 0.18 7.37 -14.84
C ASP A 57 -0.78 6.36 -14.21
N GLY A 58 -1.65 5.73 -15.01
CA GLY A 58 -2.59 4.73 -14.51
C GLY A 58 -1.89 3.60 -13.75
N GLU A 59 -0.70 3.20 -14.20
CA GLU A 59 0.17 2.25 -13.50
C GLU A 59 0.60 2.77 -12.12
N VAL A 60 1.12 4.01 -12.05
CA VAL A 60 1.59 4.64 -10.80
C VAL A 60 0.43 4.79 -9.80
N THR A 61 -0.73 5.21 -10.28
CA THR A 61 -1.93 5.38 -9.46
C THR A 61 -2.40 4.03 -8.90
N ALA A 62 -2.44 2.99 -9.73
CA ALA A 62 -2.80 1.64 -9.29
C ALA A 62 -1.83 1.12 -8.21
N PHE A 63 -0.53 1.31 -8.40
CA PHE A 63 0.47 0.94 -7.40
C PHE A 63 0.29 1.71 -6.08
N ILE A 64 0.09 3.02 -6.13
CA ILE A 64 -0.12 3.83 -4.92
C ILE A 64 -1.34 3.33 -4.14
N VAL A 65 -2.45 3.05 -4.83
CA VAL A 65 -3.67 2.53 -4.20
C VAL A 65 -3.40 1.19 -3.53
N VAL A 66 -2.76 0.25 -4.24
CA VAL A 66 -2.46 -1.09 -3.73
C VAL A 66 -1.49 -1.05 -2.53
N ILE A 67 -0.41 -0.26 -2.62
CA ILE A 67 0.56 -0.10 -1.54
C ILE A 67 -0.09 0.55 -0.32
N SER A 68 -0.86 1.62 -0.51
CA SER A 68 -1.53 2.34 0.58
C SER A 68 -2.56 1.45 1.28
N ALA A 69 -3.37 0.73 0.51
CA ALA A 69 -4.33 -0.24 1.05
C ALA A 69 -3.63 -1.33 1.87
N THR A 70 -2.56 -1.91 1.32
CA THR A 70 -1.81 -2.97 2.00
C THR A 70 -1.17 -2.47 3.29
N LEU A 71 -0.60 -1.27 3.28
CA LEU A 71 -0.04 -0.64 4.49
C LEU A 71 -1.11 -0.42 5.56
N LEU A 72 -2.30 0.07 5.19
CA LEU A 72 -3.41 0.23 6.14
C LEU A 72 -3.84 -1.10 6.76
N VAL A 73 -3.96 -2.16 5.94
CA VAL A 73 -4.30 -3.49 6.44
C VAL A 73 -3.20 -4.04 7.35
N CYS A 74 -1.92 -3.84 7.01
CA CYS A 74 -0.81 -4.25 7.86
C CYS A 74 -0.81 -3.51 9.21
N ILE A 75 -1.04 -2.20 9.20
CA ILE A 75 -1.13 -1.39 10.43
C ILE A 75 -2.29 -1.86 11.31
N ALA A 76 -3.46 -2.13 10.72
CA ALA A 76 -4.62 -2.65 11.44
C ALA A 76 -4.36 -4.05 12.01
N ALA A 77 -3.79 -4.95 11.20
CA ALA A 77 -3.47 -6.31 11.62
C ALA A 77 -2.43 -6.34 12.73
N LEU A 78 -1.44 -5.43 12.73
CA LEU A 78 -0.43 -5.31 13.79
C LEU A 78 -1.05 -5.04 15.16
N GLN A 79 -2.18 -4.32 15.22
CA GLN A 79 -2.89 -4.05 16.48
C GLN A 79 -3.49 -5.32 17.09
N ILE A 80 -3.68 -6.38 16.31
CA ILE A 80 -4.29 -7.61 16.78
C ILE A 80 -3.17 -8.60 17.10
N VAL A 81 -2.77 -8.66 18.37
CA VAL A 81 -1.62 -9.48 18.82
C VAL A 81 -1.83 -10.98 18.56
N ALA A 82 -3.09 -11.43 18.48
CA ALA A 82 -3.43 -12.80 18.12
C ALA A 82 -3.06 -13.15 16.67
N ILE A 83 -2.90 -12.18 15.77
CA ILE A 83 -2.47 -12.42 14.39
C ILE A 83 -0.95 -12.66 14.38
N PRO A 84 -0.47 -13.81 13.90
CA PRO A 84 0.96 -14.06 13.81
C PRO A 84 1.64 -13.07 12.87
N PHE A 85 2.76 -12.51 13.31
CA PHE A 85 3.52 -11.50 12.57
C PHE A 85 3.93 -11.96 11.17
N GLN A 86 4.14 -13.27 10.97
CA GLN A 86 4.46 -13.87 9.68
C GLN A 86 3.39 -13.57 8.63
N PHE A 87 2.10 -13.59 8.98
CA PHE A 87 1.03 -13.27 8.02
C PHE A 87 1.05 -11.80 7.61
N ILE A 88 1.28 -10.92 8.58
CA ILE A 88 1.43 -9.47 8.33
C ILE A 88 2.61 -9.23 7.39
N LEU A 89 3.71 -9.94 7.61
CA LEU A 89 4.87 -9.90 6.75
C LEU A 89 4.57 -10.36 5.32
N PHE A 90 3.86 -11.48 5.15
CA PHE A 90 3.44 -11.95 3.83
C PHE A 90 2.56 -10.93 3.10
N MET A 91 1.58 -10.33 3.80
CA MET A 91 0.73 -9.27 3.22
C MET A 91 1.58 -8.09 2.76
N PHE A 92 2.49 -7.61 3.60
CA PHE A 92 3.37 -6.49 3.26
C PHE A 92 4.30 -6.78 2.07
N TRP A 93 4.94 -7.95 2.02
CA TRP A 93 5.83 -8.31 0.91
C TRP A 93 5.10 -8.62 -0.39
N SER A 94 3.79 -8.91 -0.34
CA SER A 94 3.00 -9.19 -1.55
C SER A 94 3.03 -8.03 -2.54
N THR A 95 3.04 -6.78 -2.05
CA THR A 95 3.08 -5.61 -2.94
C THR A 95 4.45 -5.36 -3.54
N TRP A 96 5.51 -5.86 -2.91
CA TRP A 96 6.85 -5.80 -3.48
C TRP A 96 6.97 -6.63 -4.75
N LEU A 97 6.30 -7.79 -4.80
CA LEU A 97 6.34 -8.69 -5.97
C LEU A 97 5.86 -8.01 -7.25
N PHE A 98 4.89 -7.09 -7.18
CA PHE A 98 4.43 -6.35 -8.36
C PHE A 98 5.53 -5.52 -9.02
N HIS A 99 6.57 -5.11 -8.27
CA HIS A 99 7.72 -4.43 -8.85
C HIS A 99 8.58 -5.33 -9.73
N LEU A 100 8.79 -6.59 -9.31
CA LEU A 100 9.49 -7.58 -10.12
C LEU A 100 8.74 -7.84 -11.43
N PHE A 101 7.41 -7.96 -11.36
CA PHE A 101 6.59 -8.14 -12.56
C PHE A 101 6.64 -6.92 -13.50
N SER A 102 6.57 -5.69 -12.97
CA SER A 102 6.71 -4.47 -13.80
C SER A 102 8.10 -4.38 -14.44
N LEU A 103 9.16 -4.70 -13.69
CA LEU A 103 10.53 -4.69 -14.21
C LEU A 103 10.74 -5.75 -15.29
N TRP A 104 10.26 -6.98 -15.08
CA TRP A 104 10.33 -8.07 -16.06
C TRP A 104 9.63 -7.71 -17.38
N LYS A 105 8.46 -7.05 -17.32
CA LYS A 105 7.75 -6.56 -18.50
C LYS A 105 8.59 -5.52 -19.26
N LYS A 106 9.35 -4.68 -18.56
CA LYS A 106 10.18 -3.61 -19.14
C LYS A 106 11.50 -4.14 -19.72
N THR A 107 12.11 -5.17 -19.13
CA THR A 107 13.38 -5.76 -19.58
C THR A 107 13.24 -6.77 -20.71
N ARG A 108 12.02 -7.20 -21.05
CA ARG A 108 11.75 -8.05 -22.22
C ARG A 108 12.18 -7.45 -23.56
N VAL A 109 12.30 -6.13 -23.63
CA VAL A 109 12.77 -5.40 -24.81
C VAL A 109 14.17 -4.88 -24.50
N ALA A 110 15.15 -5.17 -25.36
CA ALA A 110 16.52 -4.70 -25.17
C ALA A 110 16.56 -3.18 -25.01
N GLN A 111 17.15 -2.69 -23.90
CA GLN A 111 17.29 -1.27 -23.64
C GLN A 111 18.77 -0.87 -23.65
N LYS A 112 19.04 0.44 -23.70
CA LYS A 112 20.41 0.94 -23.50
C LYS A 112 20.86 0.60 -22.08
N PHE A 113 22.07 0.09 -21.92
CA PHE A 113 22.67 -0.28 -20.62
C PHE A 113 22.46 0.76 -19.50
N LYS A 114 22.62 2.05 -19.83
CA LYS A 114 22.39 3.16 -18.87
C LYS A 114 20.97 3.17 -18.29
N LYS A 115 19.95 2.81 -19.08
CA LYS A 115 18.55 2.77 -18.66
C LYS A 115 18.28 1.56 -17.76
N GLU A 116 18.86 0.41 -18.08
CA GLU A 116 18.76 -0.80 -17.25
C GLU A 116 19.43 -0.60 -15.88
N MET A 117 20.62 0.01 -15.84
CA MET A 117 21.28 0.35 -14.57
C MET A 117 20.46 1.31 -13.71
N THR A 118 19.79 2.28 -14.34
CA THR A 118 18.91 3.23 -13.62
C THR A 118 17.68 2.52 -13.04
N GLN A 119 17.09 1.58 -13.79
CA GLN A 119 15.96 0.78 -13.33
C GLN A 119 16.35 -0.18 -12.19
N LEU A 120 17.51 -0.83 -12.28
CA LEU A 120 18.03 -1.67 -11.20
C LEU A 120 18.30 -0.87 -9.92
N LEU A 121 18.87 0.33 -10.04
CA LEU A 121 19.05 1.23 -8.90
C LEU A 121 17.70 1.61 -8.28
N GLY A 122 16.70 1.93 -9.11
CA GLY A 122 15.34 2.21 -8.65
C GLY A 122 14.73 1.02 -7.89
N LEU A 123 14.90 -0.20 -8.40
CA LEU A 123 14.43 -1.42 -7.73
C LEU A 123 15.13 -1.65 -6.38
N LEU A 124 16.45 -1.43 -6.31
CA LEU A 124 17.22 -1.54 -5.07
C LEU A 124 16.74 -0.53 -4.03
N LEU A 125 16.49 0.72 -4.42
CA LEU A 125 15.97 1.75 -3.51
C LEU A 125 14.56 1.42 -3.00
N ILE A 126 13.68 0.92 -3.87
CA ILE A 126 12.35 0.44 -3.45
C ILE A 126 12.51 -0.74 -2.48
N THR A 127 13.38 -1.70 -2.79
CA THR A 127 13.62 -2.85 -1.92
C THR A 127 14.14 -2.42 -0.54
N GLY A 128 15.03 -1.43 -0.50
CA GLY A 128 15.49 -0.80 0.74
C GLY A 128 14.33 -0.18 1.55
N LEU A 129 13.39 0.51 0.90
CA LEU A 129 12.18 1.02 1.56
C LEU A 129 11.33 -0.10 2.17
N TYR A 130 11.18 -1.23 1.47
CA TYR A 130 10.46 -2.39 2.01
C TYR A 130 11.17 -2.98 3.23
N PHE A 131 12.50 -3.08 3.23
CA PHE A 131 13.24 -3.48 4.42
C PHE A 131 13.05 -2.53 5.60
N ILE A 132 13.07 -1.21 5.37
CA ILE A 132 12.79 -0.21 6.41
C ILE A 132 11.38 -0.43 6.99
N GLY A 133 10.38 -0.65 6.12
CA GLY A 133 9.02 -0.96 6.53
C GLY A 133 8.93 -2.25 7.36
N TYR A 134 9.65 -3.30 6.96
CA TYR A 134 9.76 -4.54 7.73
C TYR A 134 10.27 -4.30 9.16
N PHE A 135 11.38 -3.57 9.31
CA PHE A 135 11.94 -3.27 10.62
C PHE A 135 10.98 -2.42 11.46
N ALA A 136 10.33 -1.42 10.86
CA ALA A 136 9.34 -0.60 11.55
C ALA A 136 8.16 -1.43 12.07
N MET A 137 7.59 -2.32 11.24
CA MET A 137 6.52 -3.23 11.65
C MET A 137 6.97 -4.21 12.72
N LYS A 138 8.20 -4.72 12.63
CA LYS A 138 8.75 -5.65 13.64
C LYS A 138 8.90 -4.98 15.00
N THR A 139 9.41 -3.75 15.03
CA THR A 139 9.53 -2.93 16.24
C THR A 139 8.15 -2.63 16.82
N MET A 140 7.20 -2.23 15.97
CA MET A 140 5.82 -1.99 16.40
C MET A 140 5.18 -3.24 17.01
N HIS A 141 5.33 -4.40 16.36
CA HIS A 141 4.85 -5.68 16.89
C HIS A 141 5.48 -6.00 18.25
N PHE A 142 6.79 -5.80 18.40
CA PHE A 142 7.49 -6.01 19.67
C PHE A 142 6.91 -5.12 20.79
N ILE A 143 6.75 -3.82 20.54
CA ILE A 143 6.15 -2.89 21.52
C ILE A 143 4.72 -3.34 21.88
N LEU A 144 3.91 -3.71 20.89
CA LEU A 144 2.53 -4.15 21.09
C LEU A 144 2.45 -5.43 21.94
N THR A 145 3.38 -6.36 21.77
CA THR A 145 3.44 -7.57 22.61
C THR A 145 3.82 -7.28 24.05
N GLN A 146 4.67 -6.28 24.32
CA GLN A 146 5.07 -5.92 25.68
C GLN A 146 3.98 -5.20 26.48
N ILE A 147 3.07 -4.51 25.80
CA ILE A 147 1.99 -3.76 26.46
C ILE A 147 0.71 -4.58 26.66
N VAL A 148 0.65 -5.84 26.20
CA VAL A 148 -0.56 -6.67 26.25
C VAL A 148 -1.09 -6.89 27.66
N ASP A 149 -0.21 -6.99 28.65
CA ASP A 149 -0.58 -7.19 30.05
C ASP A 149 -0.75 -5.87 30.82
N SER A 150 -0.57 -4.73 30.15
CA SER A 150 -0.72 -3.42 30.77
C SER A 150 -2.20 -3.04 30.99
N PRO A 151 -2.52 -2.14 31.93
CA PRO A 151 -3.86 -1.58 32.08
C PRO A 151 -4.42 -1.01 30.77
N TRP A 152 -5.73 -1.19 30.55
CA TRP A 152 -6.41 -0.80 29.31
C TRP A 152 -6.17 0.66 28.88
N PRO A 153 -6.16 1.67 29.78
CA PRO A 153 -5.87 3.06 29.40
C PRO A 153 -4.48 3.25 28.80
N ILE A 154 -3.48 2.53 29.32
CA ILE A 154 -2.09 2.57 28.85
C ILE A 154 -2.01 1.90 27.47
N GLN A 155 -2.67 0.75 27.30
CA GLN A 155 -2.76 0.09 26.00
C GLN A 155 -3.37 1.00 24.94
N PHE A 156 -4.51 1.63 25.26
CA PHE A 156 -5.20 2.51 24.33
C PHE A 156 -4.34 3.70 23.90
N GLY A 157 -3.66 4.35 24.85
CA GLY A 157 -2.75 5.47 24.58
C GLY A 157 -1.61 5.07 23.65
N ILE A 158 -0.90 3.98 23.95
CA ILE A 158 0.25 3.52 23.16
C ILE A 158 -0.18 3.04 21.78
N ARG A 159 -1.27 2.26 21.68
CA ARG A 159 -1.80 1.77 20.40
C ARG A 159 -2.18 2.92 19.48
N SER A 160 -2.91 3.91 20.00
CA SER A 160 -3.33 5.09 19.25
C SER A 160 -2.13 5.91 18.76
N TYR A 161 -1.14 6.13 19.63
CA TYR A 161 0.11 6.80 19.28
C TYR A 161 0.85 6.06 18.15
N LEU A 162 1.02 4.74 18.27
CA LEU A 162 1.68 3.93 17.26
C LEU A 162 0.94 3.96 15.92
N VAL A 163 -0.39 3.94 15.90
CA VAL A 163 -1.16 4.07 14.66
C VAL A 163 -0.91 5.42 13.99
N ILE A 164 -1.00 6.52 14.74
CA ILE A 164 -0.81 7.88 14.20
C ILE A 164 0.60 8.05 13.63
N CYS A 165 1.62 7.67 14.40
CA CYS A 165 3.01 7.72 13.93
C CYS A 165 3.23 6.85 12.70
N SER A 166 2.65 5.63 12.68
CA SER A 166 2.76 4.73 11.54
C SER A 166 2.12 5.29 10.28
N LEU A 167 0.97 5.97 10.39
CA LEU A 167 0.31 6.61 9.26
C LEU A 167 1.15 7.76 8.68
N LEU A 168 1.76 8.58 9.53
CA LEU A 168 2.65 9.67 9.08
C LEU A 168 3.89 9.12 8.36
N VAL A 169 4.54 8.12 8.95
CA VAL A 169 5.73 7.48 8.35
C VAL A 169 5.37 6.74 7.06
N ALA A 170 4.26 6.01 7.03
CA ALA A 170 3.77 5.32 5.84
C ALA A 170 3.46 6.32 4.71
N GLY A 171 2.83 7.46 5.01
CA GLY A 171 2.58 8.52 4.03
C GLY A 171 3.88 9.07 3.44
N GLY A 172 4.88 9.35 4.28
CA GLY A 172 6.21 9.76 3.83
C GLY A 172 6.90 8.71 2.97
N ALA A 173 6.83 7.43 3.35
CA ALA A 173 7.40 6.32 2.60
C ALA A 173 6.74 6.16 1.23
N VAL A 174 5.41 6.27 1.13
CA VAL A 174 4.68 6.22 -0.14
C VAL A 174 5.09 7.39 -1.05
N PHE A 175 5.29 8.58 -0.50
CA PHE A 175 5.79 9.72 -1.28
C PHE A 175 7.21 9.50 -1.83
N ILE A 176 8.13 8.99 -0.99
CA ILE A 176 9.51 8.66 -1.42
C ILE A 176 9.47 7.56 -2.49
N TRP A 177 8.68 6.52 -2.26
CA TRP A 177 8.45 5.44 -3.21
C TRP A 177 7.98 5.98 -4.57
N GLN A 178 6.99 6.89 -4.58
CA GLN A 178 6.46 7.48 -5.80
C GLN A 178 7.55 8.23 -6.57
N ARG A 179 8.40 8.99 -5.85
CA ARG A 179 9.52 9.72 -6.46
C ARG A 179 10.54 8.79 -7.09
N ILE A 180 10.90 7.70 -6.41
CA ILE A 180 11.80 6.67 -6.94
C ILE A 180 11.19 6.02 -8.17
N TYR A 181 9.92 5.61 -8.11
CA TYR A 181 9.25 4.93 -9.20
C TYR A 181 9.18 5.79 -10.46
N VAL A 182 8.74 7.05 -10.33
CA VAL A 182 8.58 7.96 -11.47
C VAL A 182 9.93 8.37 -12.09
N LYS A 183 10.98 8.53 -11.29
CA LYS A 183 12.28 9.00 -11.79
C LYS A 183 13.21 7.90 -12.30
N LEU A 184 13.13 6.70 -11.71
CA LEU A 184 14.14 5.66 -11.93
C LEU A 184 13.56 4.41 -12.61
N LEU A 185 12.26 4.15 -12.49
CA LEU A 185 11.63 2.91 -12.96
C LEU A 185 10.63 3.10 -14.11
N LYS A 186 10.14 4.33 -14.34
CA LYS A 186 9.36 4.72 -15.53
C LYS A 186 10.30 5.19 -16.63
#